data_AF-W4SM62-F1
#
_entry.id   AF-W4SM62-F1
#
_cell.length_a   1.000
_cell.length_b   1.000
_cell.length_c   1.000
_cell.angle_alpha   90.00
_cell.angle_beta   90.00
_cell.angle_gamma   90.00
#
_symmetry.space_group_name_H-M   'P 1'
#
loop_
_entity.id
_entity.type
_entity.pdbx_description
1 polymer ?
#
loop_
_entity_poly.entity_id
_entity_poly.type
_entity_poly.pdbx_seq_one_letter_code
_entity_poly.pdbx_strand_id
1 'polypeptide(L)'
;MGTATTALGTGANAVADNATAVGANALASGQNSAAFGHNAQANGPGSVAVGGAAVDEDGEPLITSGGVPVTTGATSAGVGGTAVGASANADGFAASSFGVGAYAAGTQSSAFGAVANAAGDYATAVGTQTSASGTSSTAVGGPADYIPGLGFFVQTQASGEASTALGAGAIASGSYTTAVGTLSEASGTEATAVGYFAYAPGEGATAVGPESWASGELSTALGYYSTARGANSVALGANSVATRANTVSVGAAGDERQITNVAAGTEGSDAVNLDQLTAVSDGAANTARTFVATGDGTAIAEGADSVAAGSDASALADNSTALGASSIASGRGATALGYESLANGAASTAVGVASVAWGQGSTALGTDSVAYADNSVALGAGAVADRDNTVSVGSVGGERQIANVAAGTEGTDAVNLDQLNAVGETAETTARLFAGTGTGTADAQGEDATAAGSNATADGDYSSAFGSSSQATAIGAVAIGSGASATAQYANAAGYNAAASGYGSIANGAFSQASGDYAVAVGGESEAAGAQSTALGAAAGAYGDGSLAAGTLSVADGSETTAVGYFASASGESATAVGAESVADGTSAAAFGFGA
;
A
#
# COMPACT_ATOMS: atom_id res chain seq x y z
N MET A 1 -48.91 -28.04 -97.07
CA MET A 1 -48.57 -29.47 -96.92
C MET A 1 -47.10 -29.59 -97.23
N GLY A 2 -46.28 -29.93 -96.24
CA GLY A 2 -44.86 -30.21 -96.43
C GLY A 2 -44.64 -31.53 -97.18
N THR A 3 -43.39 -31.86 -97.41
CA THR A 3 -42.94 -33.13 -97.97
C THR A 3 -42.86 -34.20 -96.89
N ALA A 4 -43.24 -35.45 -97.20
CA ALA A 4 -43.22 -36.61 -96.29
C ALA A 4 -44.02 -36.45 -94.98
N THR A 5 -45.17 -35.78 -95.03
CA THR A 5 -46.07 -35.59 -93.88
C THR A 5 -46.97 -36.80 -93.61
N THR A 6 -47.24 -37.10 -92.34
CA THR A 6 -48.24 -38.11 -91.91
C THR A 6 -49.30 -37.45 -91.04
N ALA A 7 -50.59 -37.56 -91.41
CA ALA A 7 -51.71 -37.08 -90.60
C ALA A 7 -52.77 -38.18 -90.45
N LEU A 8 -53.07 -38.60 -89.22
CA LEU A 8 -54.00 -39.69 -88.91
C LEU A 8 -54.98 -39.30 -87.79
N GLY A 9 -56.26 -39.11 -88.13
CA GLY A 9 -57.32 -38.72 -87.19
C GLY A 9 -58.22 -37.61 -87.75
N THR A 10 -59.40 -37.42 -87.17
CA THR A 10 -60.32 -36.35 -87.57
C THR A 10 -59.73 -34.97 -87.22
N GLY A 11 -59.52 -34.11 -88.22
CA GLY A 11 -58.93 -32.78 -88.00
C GLY A 11 -57.42 -32.77 -87.74
N ALA A 12 -56.73 -33.90 -87.82
CA ALA A 12 -55.28 -33.96 -87.71
C ALA A 12 -54.60 -33.20 -88.86
N ASN A 13 -53.56 -32.41 -88.57
CA ASN A 13 -52.89 -31.56 -89.54
C ASN A 13 -51.36 -31.58 -89.39
N ALA A 14 -50.66 -32.15 -90.37
CA ALA A 14 -49.21 -32.11 -90.46
C ALA A 14 -48.80 -31.14 -91.58
N VAL A 15 -48.21 -30.00 -91.22
CA VAL A 15 -48.07 -28.84 -92.12
C VAL A 15 -46.67 -28.71 -92.71
N ALA A 16 -45.63 -29.07 -91.96
CA ALA A 16 -44.21 -28.88 -92.33
C ALA A 16 -43.52 -30.18 -92.78
N ASP A 17 -42.31 -30.07 -93.35
CA ASP A 17 -41.55 -31.21 -93.86
C ASP A 17 -41.25 -32.25 -92.76
N ASN A 18 -41.44 -33.54 -93.09
CA ASN A 18 -41.30 -34.69 -92.19
C ASN A 18 -42.15 -34.63 -90.91
N ALA A 19 -43.24 -33.84 -90.89
CA ALA A 19 -44.11 -33.73 -89.72
C ALA A 19 -45.08 -34.92 -89.58
N THR A 20 -45.33 -35.36 -88.35
CA THR A 20 -46.28 -36.45 -88.02
C THR A 20 -47.33 -35.97 -87.04
N ALA A 21 -48.62 -36.07 -87.37
CA ALA A 21 -49.75 -35.75 -86.51
C ALA A 21 -50.70 -36.95 -86.39
N VAL A 22 -50.93 -37.47 -85.18
CA VAL A 22 -51.78 -38.63 -84.91
C VAL A 22 -52.73 -38.33 -83.76
N GLY A 23 -54.04 -38.36 -84.00
CA GLY A 23 -55.09 -38.03 -83.02
C GLY A 23 -56.04 -36.95 -83.52
N ALA A 24 -57.24 -36.88 -82.93
CA ALA A 24 -58.23 -35.88 -83.34
C ALA A 24 -57.72 -34.46 -83.05
N ASN A 25 -57.72 -33.58 -84.06
CA ASN A 25 -57.19 -32.21 -84.01
C ASN A 25 -55.70 -32.09 -83.60
N ALA A 26 -54.90 -33.15 -83.76
CA ALA A 26 -53.45 -33.05 -83.57
C ALA A 26 -52.82 -32.13 -84.64
N LEU A 27 -51.91 -31.23 -84.26
CA LEU A 27 -51.22 -30.30 -85.14
C LEU A 27 -49.70 -30.51 -85.05
N ALA A 28 -49.05 -30.78 -86.17
CA ALA A 28 -47.59 -30.82 -86.29
C ALA A 28 -47.15 -29.79 -87.34
N SER A 29 -46.75 -28.60 -86.90
CA SER A 29 -46.39 -27.47 -87.78
C SER A 29 -44.90 -27.16 -87.84
N GLY A 30 -44.07 -27.77 -86.99
CA GLY A 30 -42.62 -27.66 -87.07
C GLY A 30 -41.99 -28.67 -88.04
N GLN A 31 -40.85 -28.34 -88.66
CA GLN A 31 -40.09 -29.32 -89.46
C GLN A 31 -39.61 -30.48 -88.57
N ASN A 32 -39.72 -31.73 -89.04
CA ASN A 32 -39.38 -32.93 -88.27
C ASN A 32 -40.13 -33.06 -86.94
N SER A 33 -41.32 -32.46 -86.81
CA SER A 33 -42.11 -32.48 -85.57
C SER A 33 -43.04 -33.68 -85.47
N ALA A 34 -43.41 -34.06 -84.25
CA ALA A 34 -44.33 -35.18 -84.02
C ALA A 34 -45.36 -34.88 -82.92
N ALA A 35 -46.64 -34.87 -83.27
CA ALA A 35 -47.77 -34.67 -82.36
C ALA A 35 -48.61 -35.96 -82.27
N PHE A 36 -48.82 -36.47 -81.05
CA PHE A 36 -49.61 -37.66 -80.77
C PHE A 36 -50.63 -37.40 -79.65
N GLY A 37 -51.94 -37.45 -79.94
CA GLY A 37 -53.01 -37.26 -78.97
C GLY A 37 -54.08 -36.25 -79.42
N HIS A 38 -55.18 -36.17 -78.68
CA HIS A 38 -56.26 -35.21 -78.98
C HIS A 38 -55.81 -33.77 -78.69
N ASN A 39 -55.89 -32.88 -79.68
CA ASN A 39 -55.40 -31.48 -79.60
C ASN A 39 -53.90 -31.36 -79.25
N ALA A 40 -53.08 -32.41 -79.48
CA ALA A 40 -51.64 -32.32 -79.30
C ALA A 40 -51.03 -31.38 -80.35
N GLN A 41 -50.09 -30.51 -79.97
CA GLN A 41 -49.51 -29.47 -80.82
C GLN A 41 -47.97 -29.52 -80.78
N ALA A 42 -47.34 -29.92 -81.88
CA ALA A 42 -45.89 -29.88 -82.05
C ALA A 42 -45.54 -28.75 -83.04
N ASN A 43 -45.37 -27.54 -82.50
CA ASN A 43 -45.24 -26.33 -83.31
C ASN A 43 -43.78 -25.99 -83.65
N GLY A 44 -42.84 -26.37 -82.79
CA GLY A 44 -41.42 -26.10 -82.96
C GLY A 44 -40.71 -27.08 -83.93
N PRO A 45 -39.68 -26.67 -84.68
CA PRO A 45 -38.81 -27.59 -85.42
C PRO A 45 -38.17 -28.66 -84.51
N GLY A 46 -38.22 -29.93 -84.89
CA GLY A 46 -37.71 -31.06 -84.10
C GLY A 46 -38.49 -31.34 -82.82
N SER A 47 -39.66 -30.72 -82.64
CA SER A 47 -40.46 -30.83 -81.42
C SER A 47 -41.29 -32.12 -81.36
N VAL A 48 -41.52 -32.62 -80.14
CA VAL A 48 -42.38 -33.79 -79.87
C VAL A 48 -43.45 -33.39 -78.86
N ALA A 49 -44.72 -33.66 -79.17
CA ALA A 49 -45.85 -33.47 -78.27
C ALA A 49 -46.66 -34.77 -78.18
N VAL A 50 -46.77 -35.36 -76.99
CA VAL A 50 -47.48 -36.63 -76.75
C VAL A 50 -48.43 -36.47 -75.58
N GLY A 51 -49.74 -36.45 -75.84
CA GLY A 51 -50.77 -36.33 -74.80
C GLY A 51 -51.95 -35.47 -75.23
N GLY A 52 -53.13 -35.78 -74.70
CA GLY A 52 -54.36 -35.03 -74.95
C GLY A 52 -54.52 -33.79 -74.06
N ALA A 53 -55.70 -33.17 -74.08
CA ALA A 53 -56.09 -32.25 -73.02
C ALA A 53 -56.27 -33.04 -71.71
N ALA A 54 -55.81 -32.50 -70.59
CA ALA A 54 -56.07 -33.11 -69.29
C ALA A 54 -57.52 -32.87 -68.90
N VAL A 55 -58.25 -33.94 -68.58
CA VAL A 55 -59.69 -33.92 -68.28
C VAL A 55 -60.02 -34.78 -67.07
N ASP A 56 -61.06 -34.43 -66.34
CA ASP A 56 -61.53 -35.13 -65.14
C ASP A 56 -62.35 -36.38 -65.53
N GLU A 57 -62.98 -37.02 -64.55
CA GLU A 57 -63.80 -38.22 -64.77
C GLU A 57 -65.00 -37.96 -65.70
N ASP A 58 -65.45 -36.71 -65.79
CA ASP A 58 -66.59 -36.28 -66.60
C ASP A 58 -66.16 -35.70 -67.96
N GLY A 59 -64.85 -35.54 -68.20
CA GLY A 59 -64.28 -35.02 -69.45
C GLY A 59 -64.07 -33.51 -69.47
N GLU A 60 -64.26 -32.83 -68.35
CA GLU A 60 -64.01 -31.38 -68.19
C GLU A 60 -62.52 -31.13 -67.87
N PRO A 61 -61.90 -30.01 -68.28
CA PRO A 61 -60.45 -29.87 -68.16
C PRO A 61 -59.91 -29.85 -66.70
N LEU A 62 -58.90 -30.68 -66.40
CA LEU A 62 -58.34 -30.92 -65.05
C LEU A 62 -57.48 -29.79 -64.47
N ILE A 63 -56.86 -28.98 -65.34
CA ILE A 63 -55.76 -28.12 -64.91
C ILE A 63 -55.95 -26.70 -65.36
N THR A 64 -55.68 -25.81 -64.42
CA THR A 64 -55.70 -24.39 -64.64
C THR A 64 -54.32 -23.78 -64.41
N SER A 65 -53.76 -23.13 -65.41
CA SER A 65 -52.70 -22.14 -65.16
C SER A 65 -53.38 -20.92 -64.53
N GLY A 66 -53.18 -20.70 -63.23
CA GLY A 66 -53.76 -19.55 -62.52
C GLY A 66 -55.29 -19.49 -62.45
N GLY A 67 -55.99 -20.64 -62.52
CA GLY A 67 -57.47 -20.70 -62.44
C GLY A 67 -58.23 -20.72 -63.77
N VAL A 68 -57.55 -20.67 -64.93
CA VAL A 68 -58.17 -20.82 -66.26
C VAL A 68 -57.95 -22.23 -66.84
N PRO A 69 -59.01 -23.00 -67.19
CA PRO A 69 -58.90 -24.33 -67.79
C PRO A 69 -58.00 -24.38 -69.04
N VAL A 70 -57.00 -25.25 -69.06
CA VAL A 70 -56.15 -25.48 -70.25
C VAL A 70 -56.84 -26.48 -71.17
N THR A 71 -57.51 -25.99 -72.20
CA THR A 71 -58.25 -26.82 -73.18
C THR A 71 -57.38 -27.37 -74.30
N THR A 72 -56.11 -26.97 -74.37
CA THR A 72 -55.14 -27.47 -75.35
C THR A 72 -54.48 -28.76 -74.87
N GLY A 73 -54.18 -29.67 -75.81
CA GLY A 73 -53.45 -30.90 -75.52
C GLY A 73 -51.97 -30.65 -75.21
N ALA A 74 -51.16 -31.72 -75.18
CA ALA A 74 -49.72 -31.56 -75.03
C ALA A 74 -49.18 -30.60 -76.10
N THR A 75 -48.41 -29.59 -75.70
CA THR A 75 -47.93 -28.53 -76.59
C THR A 75 -46.41 -28.44 -76.50
N SER A 76 -45.72 -28.54 -77.63
CA SER A 76 -44.29 -28.33 -77.74
C SER A 76 -44.02 -27.24 -78.77
N ALA A 77 -43.80 -26.01 -78.29
CA ALA A 77 -43.64 -24.84 -79.14
C ALA A 77 -42.17 -24.50 -79.41
N GLY A 78 -41.26 -24.88 -78.50
CA GLY A 78 -39.83 -24.64 -78.64
C GLY A 78 -39.16 -25.51 -79.71
N VAL A 79 -38.08 -25.00 -80.32
CA VAL A 79 -37.21 -25.79 -81.21
C VAL A 79 -36.59 -26.93 -80.40
N GLY A 80 -36.75 -28.18 -80.83
CA GLY A 80 -36.26 -29.37 -80.12
C GLY A 80 -36.96 -29.66 -78.80
N GLY A 81 -38.12 -29.02 -78.53
CA GLY A 81 -38.86 -29.23 -77.29
C GLY A 81 -39.54 -30.60 -77.23
N THR A 82 -39.68 -31.18 -76.05
CA THR A 82 -40.40 -32.45 -75.84
C THR A 82 -41.44 -32.28 -74.74
N ALA A 83 -42.72 -32.41 -75.09
CA ALA A 83 -43.84 -32.38 -74.15
C ALA A 83 -44.55 -33.74 -74.12
N VAL A 84 -44.58 -34.41 -72.96
CA VAL A 84 -45.17 -35.74 -72.78
C VAL A 84 -46.09 -35.76 -71.56
N GLY A 85 -47.39 -35.88 -71.77
CA GLY A 85 -48.41 -35.84 -70.72
C GLY A 85 -49.60 -34.99 -71.14
N ALA A 86 -50.76 -35.23 -70.53
CA ALA A 86 -51.95 -34.45 -70.85
C ALA A 86 -51.74 -32.97 -70.49
N SER A 87 -51.95 -32.07 -71.46
CA SER A 87 -51.67 -30.63 -71.37
C SER A 87 -50.25 -30.28 -70.87
N ALA A 88 -49.26 -31.17 -71.06
CA ALA A 88 -47.85 -30.83 -70.85
C ALA A 88 -47.42 -29.75 -71.86
N ASN A 89 -46.58 -28.79 -71.45
CA ASN A 89 -46.13 -27.71 -72.30
C ASN A 89 -44.59 -27.57 -72.26
N ALA A 90 -43.94 -27.59 -73.42
CA ALA A 90 -42.53 -27.29 -73.63
C ALA A 90 -42.38 -26.09 -74.60
N ASP A 91 -42.41 -24.88 -74.04
CA ASP A 91 -42.37 -23.61 -74.80
C ASP A 91 -40.91 -23.17 -75.09
N GLY A 92 -39.97 -23.46 -74.19
CA GLY A 92 -38.58 -23.02 -74.31
C GLY A 92 -37.77 -23.77 -75.37
N PHE A 93 -36.71 -23.14 -75.89
CA PHE A 93 -35.76 -23.81 -76.80
C PHE A 93 -35.17 -25.05 -76.12
N ALA A 94 -35.26 -26.21 -76.75
CA ALA A 94 -34.82 -27.51 -76.21
C ALA A 94 -35.38 -27.84 -74.81
N ALA A 95 -36.57 -27.33 -74.48
CA ALA A 95 -37.21 -27.61 -73.20
C ALA A 95 -37.84 -29.02 -73.15
N SER A 96 -37.91 -29.60 -71.96
CA SER A 96 -38.47 -30.92 -71.73
C SER A 96 -39.56 -30.87 -70.66
N SER A 97 -40.78 -31.29 -70.95
CA SER A 97 -41.87 -31.40 -69.99
C SER A 97 -42.47 -32.81 -70.01
N PHE A 98 -42.55 -33.44 -68.83
CA PHE A 98 -43.04 -34.80 -68.63
C PHE A 98 -43.99 -34.84 -67.44
N GLY A 99 -45.28 -35.11 -67.68
CA GLY A 99 -46.32 -35.16 -66.66
C GLY A 99 -47.55 -34.34 -67.03
N VAL A 100 -48.68 -34.63 -66.38
CA VAL A 100 -49.94 -33.91 -66.62
C VAL A 100 -49.77 -32.44 -66.19
N GLY A 101 -49.93 -31.51 -67.13
CA GLY A 101 -49.77 -30.07 -66.88
C GLY A 101 -48.36 -29.61 -66.55
N ALA A 102 -47.33 -30.44 -66.78
CA ALA A 102 -45.93 -30.01 -66.63
C ALA A 102 -45.64 -28.84 -67.59
N TYR A 103 -44.95 -27.81 -67.13
CA TYR A 103 -44.71 -26.57 -67.86
C TYR A 103 -43.21 -26.25 -67.87
N ALA A 104 -42.57 -26.33 -69.04
CA ALA A 104 -41.16 -26.02 -69.25
C ALA A 104 -41.03 -24.85 -70.24
N ALA A 105 -40.88 -23.62 -69.73
CA ALA A 105 -40.86 -22.40 -70.55
C ALA A 105 -39.45 -21.83 -70.76
N GLY A 106 -38.51 -22.12 -69.86
CA GLY A 106 -37.14 -21.65 -70.00
C GLY A 106 -36.37 -22.39 -71.10
N THR A 107 -35.37 -21.74 -71.66
CA THR A 107 -34.40 -22.35 -72.58
C THR A 107 -33.68 -23.51 -71.88
N GLN A 108 -33.66 -24.70 -72.48
CA GLN A 108 -33.06 -25.92 -71.92
C GLN A 108 -33.60 -26.27 -70.52
N SER A 109 -34.84 -25.85 -70.22
CA SER A 109 -35.50 -26.17 -68.96
C SER A 109 -36.09 -27.58 -68.97
N SER A 110 -36.26 -28.17 -67.79
CA SER A 110 -36.77 -29.52 -67.61
C SER A 110 -37.80 -29.58 -66.49
N ALA A 111 -39.04 -29.94 -66.81
CA ALA A 111 -40.13 -30.14 -65.85
C ALA A 111 -40.59 -31.60 -65.84
N PHE A 112 -40.46 -32.29 -64.70
CA PHE A 112 -40.83 -33.69 -64.53
C PHE A 112 -41.80 -33.84 -63.34
N GLY A 113 -43.09 -34.08 -63.60
CA GLY A 113 -44.11 -34.25 -62.56
C GLY A 113 -45.42 -33.55 -62.91
N ALA A 114 -46.50 -33.88 -62.20
CA ALA A 114 -47.78 -33.24 -62.43
C ALA A 114 -47.72 -31.77 -62.01
N VAL A 115 -48.00 -30.85 -62.93
CA VAL A 115 -47.94 -29.40 -62.68
C VAL A 115 -46.54 -28.92 -62.22
N ALA A 116 -45.48 -29.66 -62.57
CA ALA A 116 -44.10 -29.21 -62.38
C ALA A 116 -43.83 -28.02 -63.29
N ASN A 117 -43.24 -26.93 -62.78
CA ASN A 117 -43.03 -25.69 -63.50
C ASN A 117 -41.54 -25.32 -63.56
N ALA A 118 -40.90 -25.46 -64.72
CA ALA A 118 -39.54 -25.01 -64.99
C ALA A 118 -39.58 -23.77 -65.91
N ALA A 119 -39.72 -22.59 -65.30
CA ALA A 119 -39.87 -21.32 -66.02
C ALA A 119 -38.54 -20.62 -66.32
N GLY A 120 -37.50 -20.85 -65.51
CA GLY A 120 -36.18 -20.25 -65.71
C GLY A 120 -35.36 -20.95 -66.81
N ASP A 121 -34.48 -20.21 -67.49
CA ASP A 121 -33.50 -20.81 -68.41
C ASP A 121 -32.60 -21.78 -67.65
N TYR A 122 -32.31 -22.96 -68.21
CA TYR A 122 -31.58 -24.06 -67.58
C TYR A 122 -32.21 -24.59 -66.27
N ALA A 123 -33.45 -24.23 -65.96
CA ALA A 123 -34.11 -24.63 -64.72
C ALA A 123 -34.56 -26.09 -64.77
N THR A 124 -34.50 -26.77 -63.63
CA THR A 124 -34.98 -28.15 -63.46
C THR A 124 -36.02 -28.21 -62.34
N ALA A 125 -37.26 -28.56 -62.66
CA ALA A 125 -38.33 -28.81 -61.69
C ALA A 125 -38.71 -30.30 -61.71
N VAL A 126 -38.63 -30.98 -60.57
CA VAL A 126 -38.99 -32.40 -60.42
C VAL A 126 -39.94 -32.59 -59.25
N GLY A 127 -41.07 -33.24 -59.49
CA GLY A 127 -42.11 -33.51 -58.51
C GLY A 127 -43.41 -32.76 -58.77
N THR A 128 -44.47 -33.13 -58.05
CA THR A 128 -45.80 -32.52 -58.23
C THR A 128 -45.81 -31.07 -57.74
N GLN A 129 -46.34 -30.15 -58.54
CA GLN A 129 -46.51 -28.72 -58.19
C GLN A 129 -45.20 -28.01 -57.78
N THR A 130 -44.02 -28.53 -58.16
CA THR A 130 -42.75 -27.87 -57.89
C THR A 130 -42.49 -26.73 -58.87
N SER A 131 -41.75 -25.69 -58.46
CA SER A 131 -41.49 -24.51 -59.27
C SER A 131 -40.00 -24.14 -59.27
N ALA A 132 -39.37 -24.16 -60.44
CA ALA A 132 -38.01 -23.69 -60.69
C ALA A 132 -38.10 -22.50 -61.67
N SER A 133 -38.11 -21.28 -61.13
CA SER A 133 -38.33 -20.04 -61.91
C SER A 133 -37.09 -19.18 -62.06
N GLY A 134 -36.06 -19.41 -61.23
CA GLY A 134 -34.77 -18.74 -61.40
C GLY A 134 -33.97 -19.34 -62.57
N THR A 135 -33.13 -18.54 -63.21
CA THR A 135 -32.15 -19.04 -64.20
C THR A 135 -31.20 -20.02 -63.51
N SER A 136 -30.91 -21.16 -64.14
CA SER A 136 -30.09 -22.25 -63.60
C SER A 136 -30.57 -22.81 -62.26
N SER A 137 -31.86 -22.63 -61.92
CA SER A 137 -32.42 -23.10 -60.65
C SER A 137 -32.79 -24.59 -60.68
N THR A 138 -32.76 -25.25 -59.53
CA THR A 138 -33.17 -26.66 -59.38
C THR A 138 -34.15 -26.79 -58.24
N ALA A 139 -35.38 -27.24 -58.52
CA ALA A 139 -36.41 -27.55 -57.53
C ALA A 139 -36.79 -29.03 -57.61
N VAL A 140 -36.60 -29.79 -56.52
CA VAL A 140 -36.92 -31.21 -56.45
C VAL A 140 -37.71 -31.51 -55.18
N GLY A 141 -38.96 -31.98 -55.30
CA GLY A 141 -39.79 -32.25 -54.14
C GLY A 141 -41.29 -32.32 -54.44
N GLY A 142 -42.07 -31.49 -53.76
CA GLY A 142 -43.52 -31.43 -53.90
C GLY A 142 -44.16 -30.58 -52.80
N PRO A 143 -45.49 -30.54 -52.72
CA PRO A 143 -46.19 -29.86 -51.63
C PRO A 143 -45.87 -30.51 -50.29
N ALA A 144 -45.55 -29.69 -49.29
CA ALA A 144 -45.57 -30.09 -47.88
C ALA A 144 -46.70 -29.36 -47.16
N ASP A 145 -47.39 -30.07 -46.27
CA ASP A 145 -48.38 -29.44 -45.39
C ASP A 145 -47.63 -28.69 -44.28
N TYR A 146 -47.68 -27.36 -44.31
CA TYR A 146 -46.96 -26.51 -43.36
C TYR A 146 -47.53 -26.65 -41.95
N ILE A 147 -48.84 -26.90 -41.83
CA ILE A 147 -49.50 -27.25 -40.58
C ILE A 147 -50.27 -28.56 -40.80
N PRO A 148 -49.72 -29.71 -40.39
CA PRO A 148 -50.31 -31.02 -40.63
C PRO A 148 -51.80 -31.08 -40.28
N GLY A 149 -52.64 -31.37 -41.28
CA GLY A 149 -54.08 -31.54 -41.13
C GLY A 149 -54.93 -30.29 -41.35
N LEU A 150 -54.33 -29.12 -41.61
CA LEU A 150 -55.05 -27.88 -41.93
C LEU A 150 -55.10 -27.57 -43.43
N GLY A 151 -54.37 -28.33 -44.26
CA GLY A 151 -54.42 -28.20 -45.72
C GLY A 151 -53.73 -26.94 -46.26
N PHE A 152 -52.78 -26.37 -45.52
CA PHE A 152 -51.98 -25.25 -45.97
C PHE A 152 -50.68 -25.77 -46.59
N PHE A 153 -50.71 -26.00 -47.90
CA PHE A 153 -49.59 -26.58 -48.64
C PHE A 153 -48.60 -25.52 -49.11
N VAL A 154 -47.32 -25.77 -48.86
CA VAL A 154 -46.19 -25.00 -49.39
C VAL A 154 -45.49 -25.84 -50.44
N GLN A 155 -45.30 -25.27 -51.63
CA GLN A 155 -44.65 -25.95 -52.76
C GLN A 155 -43.14 -25.80 -52.69
N THR A 156 -42.41 -26.81 -53.19
CA THR A 156 -40.97 -26.68 -53.42
C THR A 156 -40.71 -25.60 -54.49
N GLN A 157 -39.90 -24.61 -54.15
CA GLN A 157 -39.70 -23.41 -54.97
C GLN A 157 -38.21 -23.05 -55.03
N ALA A 158 -37.65 -22.96 -56.23
CA ALA A 158 -36.34 -22.39 -56.50
C ALA A 158 -36.52 -21.17 -57.43
N SER A 159 -36.60 -19.97 -56.85
CA SER A 159 -36.89 -18.73 -57.59
C SER A 159 -35.70 -17.80 -57.75
N GLY A 160 -34.64 -17.98 -56.95
CA GLY A 160 -33.40 -17.23 -57.10
C GLY A 160 -32.56 -17.72 -58.29
N GLU A 161 -31.72 -16.84 -58.84
CA GLU A 161 -30.71 -17.25 -59.82
C GLU A 161 -29.80 -18.32 -59.24
N ALA A 162 -29.54 -19.41 -59.96
CA ALA A 162 -28.72 -20.54 -59.55
C ALA A 162 -29.10 -21.11 -58.16
N SER A 163 -30.36 -20.98 -57.76
CA SER A 163 -30.88 -21.49 -56.49
C SER A 163 -31.20 -22.99 -56.56
N THR A 164 -31.01 -23.69 -55.44
CA THR A 164 -31.34 -25.12 -55.29
C THR A 164 -32.31 -25.33 -54.14
N ALA A 165 -33.49 -25.88 -54.41
CA ALA A 165 -34.47 -26.31 -53.42
C ALA A 165 -34.70 -27.82 -53.52
N LEU A 166 -34.36 -28.58 -52.48
CA LEU A 166 -34.50 -30.03 -52.41
C LEU A 166 -35.27 -30.46 -51.16
N GLY A 167 -36.46 -31.02 -51.34
CA GLY A 167 -37.35 -31.45 -50.25
C GLY A 167 -38.76 -30.88 -50.41
N ALA A 168 -39.75 -31.55 -49.82
CA ALA A 168 -41.15 -31.12 -49.90
C ALA A 168 -41.31 -29.74 -49.22
N GLY A 169 -41.86 -28.76 -49.94
CA GLY A 169 -42.00 -27.39 -49.47
C GLY A 169 -40.69 -26.64 -49.20
N ALA A 170 -39.54 -27.13 -49.68
CA ALA A 170 -38.28 -26.39 -49.59
C ALA A 170 -38.31 -25.12 -50.45
N ILE A 171 -37.83 -23.99 -49.94
CA ILE A 171 -37.85 -22.69 -50.62
C ILE A 171 -36.43 -22.12 -50.72
N ALA A 172 -35.94 -21.94 -51.93
CA ALA A 172 -34.70 -21.24 -52.24
C ALA A 172 -35.03 -20.00 -53.09
N SER A 173 -35.19 -18.85 -52.42
CA SER A 173 -35.69 -17.63 -53.07
C SER A 173 -34.63 -16.56 -53.31
N GLY A 174 -33.54 -16.56 -52.53
CA GLY A 174 -32.38 -15.71 -52.79
C GLY A 174 -31.52 -16.25 -53.94
N SER A 175 -30.77 -15.37 -54.63
CA SER A 175 -29.79 -15.80 -55.64
C SER A 175 -28.66 -16.59 -54.99
N TYR A 176 -28.14 -17.60 -55.70
CA TYR A 176 -27.06 -18.48 -55.26
C TYR A 176 -27.35 -19.23 -53.95
N THR A 177 -28.63 -19.53 -53.68
CA THR A 177 -29.05 -20.18 -52.43
C THR A 177 -29.15 -21.69 -52.52
N THR A 178 -29.04 -22.35 -51.38
CA THR A 178 -29.28 -23.79 -51.23
C THR A 178 -30.22 -24.06 -50.06
N ALA A 179 -31.42 -24.58 -50.33
CA ALA A 179 -32.37 -25.07 -49.33
C ALA A 179 -32.56 -26.58 -49.48
N VAL A 180 -32.16 -27.36 -48.47
CA VAL A 180 -32.23 -28.82 -48.47
C VAL A 180 -32.90 -29.33 -47.21
N GLY A 181 -34.09 -29.93 -47.36
CA GLY A 181 -34.90 -30.45 -46.27
C GLY A 181 -36.35 -30.02 -46.40
N THR A 182 -37.26 -30.83 -45.87
CA THR A 182 -38.70 -30.51 -45.86
C THR A 182 -38.91 -29.18 -45.13
N LEU A 183 -39.59 -28.24 -45.79
CA LEU A 183 -39.90 -26.90 -45.28
C LEU A 183 -38.66 -26.07 -44.90
N SER A 184 -37.47 -26.41 -45.44
CA SER A 184 -36.29 -25.56 -45.32
C SER A 184 -36.46 -24.30 -46.19
N GLU A 185 -35.93 -23.17 -45.73
CA GLU A 185 -35.99 -21.90 -46.45
C GLU A 185 -34.65 -21.15 -46.43
N ALA A 186 -34.11 -20.88 -47.61
CA ALA A 186 -32.98 -19.98 -47.84
C ALA A 186 -33.44 -18.80 -48.69
N SER A 187 -33.56 -17.62 -48.07
CA SER A 187 -34.10 -16.42 -48.72
C SER A 187 -33.12 -15.25 -48.82
N GLY A 188 -32.03 -15.25 -48.05
CA GLY A 188 -30.92 -14.32 -48.25
C GLY A 188 -30.08 -14.71 -49.47
N THR A 189 -29.50 -13.74 -50.19
CA THR A 189 -28.52 -14.03 -51.26
C THR A 189 -27.36 -14.86 -50.69
N GLU A 190 -26.87 -15.85 -51.42
CA GLU A 190 -25.80 -16.78 -51.00
C GLU A 190 -26.11 -17.60 -49.72
N ALA A 191 -27.35 -17.62 -49.26
CA ALA A 191 -27.73 -18.34 -48.05
C ALA A 191 -27.83 -19.86 -48.25
N THR A 192 -27.54 -20.60 -47.18
CA THR A 192 -27.66 -22.07 -47.12
C THR A 192 -28.53 -22.47 -45.95
N ALA A 193 -29.59 -23.24 -46.21
CA ALA A 193 -30.47 -23.83 -45.21
C ALA A 193 -30.53 -25.35 -45.40
N VAL A 194 -30.03 -26.14 -44.44
CA VAL A 194 -30.00 -27.61 -44.51
C VAL A 194 -30.60 -28.22 -43.25
N GLY A 195 -31.74 -28.88 -43.38
CA GLY A 195 -32.48 -29.51 -42.30
C GLY A 195 -33.99 -29.27 -42.40
N TYR A 196 -34.78 -30.10 -41.73
CA TYR A 196 -36.22 -29.87 -41.56
C TYR A 196 -36.45 -28.50 -40.91
N PHE A 197 -37.21 -27.60 -41.55
CA PHE A 197 -37.42 -26.23 -41.05
C PHE A 197 -36.15 -25.40 -40.79
N ALA A 198 -35.01 -25.73 -41.42
CA ALA A 198 -33.85 -24.84 -41.36
C ALA A 198 -34.18 -23.52 -42.08
N TYR A 199 -33.83 -22.39 -41.48
CA TYR A 199 -34.22 -21.06 -41.97
C TYR A 199 -33.03 -20.10 -42.02
N ALA A 200 -32.65 -19.69 -43.23
CA ALA A 200 -31.54 -18.77 -43.49
C ALA A 200 -31.99 -17.55 -44.32
N PRO A 201 -32.60 -16.53 -43.68
CA PRO A 201 -33.00 -15.29 -44.35
C PRO A 201 -31.91 -14.22 -44.45
N GLY A 202 -30.80 -14.35 -43.71
CA GLY A 202 -29.68 -13.39 -43.80
C GLY A 202 -28.86 -13.57 -45.07
N GLU A 203 -28.31 -12.49 -45.63
CA GLU A 203 -27.35 -12.56 -46.73
C GLU A 203 -26.08 -13.33 -46.30
N GLY A 204 -25.64 -14.30 -47.10
CA GLY A 204 -24.53 -15.20 -46.78
C GLY A 204 -24.74 -16.07 -45.54
N ALA A 205 -25.97 -16.16 -45.02
CA ALA A 205 -26.25 -16.89 -43.79
C ALA A 205 -26.30 -18.40 -44.01
N THR A 206 -25.83 -19.17 -43.03
CA THR A 206 -25.81 -20.64 -43.06
C THR A 206 -26.56 -21.22 -41.87
N ALA A 207 -27.67 -21.91 -42.11
CA ALA A 207 -28.44 -22.65 -41.10
C ALA A 207 -28.34 -24.15 -41.40
N VAL A 208 -27.65 -24.90 -40.54
CA VAL A 208 -27.47 -26.36 -40.69
C VAL A 208 -27.92 -27.08 -39.42
N GLY A 209 -28.94 -27.90 -39.56
CA GLY A 209 -29.61 -28.61 -38.48
C GLY A 209 -31.12 -28.40 -38.53
N PRO A 210 -31.94 -29.36 -38.07
CA PRO A 210 -33.38 -29.17 -38.02
C PRO A 210 -33.71 -27.95 -37.15
N GLU A 211 -34.63 -27.12 -37.64
CA GLU A 211 -35.12 -25.91 -36.95
C GLU A 211 -34.02 -24.89 -36.62
N SER A 212 -32.85 -24.98 -37.29
CA SER A 212 -31.79 -23.99 -37.16
C SER A 212 -32.20 -22.68 -37.83
N TRP A 213 -31.79 -21.54 -37.25
CA TRP A 213 -32.17 -20.21 -37.72
C TRP A 213 -30.96 -19.28 -37.81
N ALA A 214 -30.55 -18.91 -39.02
CA ALA A 214 -29.47 -17.94 -39.27
C ALA A 214 -30.01 -16.67 -39.95
N SER A 215 -30.31 -15.64 -39.16
CA SER A 215 -30.94 -14.38 -39.64
C SER A 215 -30.01 -13.16 -39.64
N GLY A 216 -28.84 -13.25 -39.01
CA GLY A 216 -27.81 -12.22 -39.18
C GLY A 216 -27.15 -12.33 -40.56
N GLU A 217 -26.77 -11.19 -41.14
CA GLU A 217 -25.85 -11.15 -42.29
C GLU A 217 -24.57 -11.93 -41.96
N LEU A 218 -24.09 -12.78 -42.86
CA LEU A 218 -22.91 -13.66 -42.69
C LEU A 218 -22.96 -14.53 -41.43
N SER A 219 -24.14 -14.81 -40.88
CA SER A 219 -24.28 -15.61 -39.67
C SER A 219 -24.29 -17.12 -39.94
N THR A 220 -23.85 -17.92 -38.98
CA THR A 220 -23.86 -19.38 -39.06
C THR A 220 -24.54 -19.98 -37.84
N ALA A 221 -25.62 -20.75 -38.05
CA ALA A 221 -26.28 -21.55 -37.03
C ALA A 221 -26.04 -23.04 -37.33
N LEU A 222 -25.31 -23.73 -36.46
CA LEU A 222 -24.97 -25.15 -36.62
C LEU A 222 -25.46 -25.98 -35.44
N GLY A 223 -26.53 -26.74 -35.64
CA GLY A 223 -27.13 -27.65 -34.67
C GLY A 223 -28.66 -27.56 -34.61
N TYR A 224 -29.29 -28.59 -34.05
CA TYR A 224 -30.75 -28.60 -33.80
C TYR A 224 -31.17 -27.36 -33.01
N TYR A 225 -32.12 -26.59 -33.55
CA TYR A 225 -32.65 -25.39 -32.88
C TYR A 225 -31.61 -24.31 -32.55
N SER A 226 -30.45 -24.31 -33.23
CA SER A 226 -29.45 -23.26 -33.06
C SER A 226 -29.92 -21.95 -33.72
N THR A 227 -29.65 -20.80 -33.09
CA THR A 227 -30.12 -19.49 -33.55
C THR A 227 -28.98 -18.48 -33.61
N ALA A 228 -28.62 -18.03 -34.81
CA ALA A 228 -27.64 -16.97 -35.06
C ALA A 228 -28.35 -15.72 -35.59
N ARG A 229 -28.40 -14.66 -34.78
CA ARG A 229 -29.08 -13.38 -35.06
C ARG A 229 -28.11 -12.20 -35.19
N GLY A 230 -26.91 -12.29 -34.61
CA GLY A 230 -25.89 -11.25 -34.76
C GLY A 230 -25.26 -11.31 -36.17
N ALA A 231 -24.93 -10.15 -36.74
CA ALA A 231 -24.15 -10.10 -37.98
C ALA A 231 -22.76 -10.73 -37.77
N ASN A 232 -22.30 -11.54 -38.73
CA ASN A 232 -21.02 -12.26 -38.66
C ASN A 232 -20.87 -13.05 -37.34
N SER A 233 -21.95 -13.70 -36.89
CA SER A 233 -21.96 -14.49 -35.64
C SER A 233 -22.13 -15.98 -35.91
N VAL A 234 -21.64 -16.81 -35.00
CA VAL A 234 -21.75 -18.27 -35.08
C VAL A 234 -22.44 -18.81 -33.83
N ALA A 235 -23.55 -19.51 -33.99
CA ALA A 235 -24.17 -20.33 -32.95
C ALA A 235 -23.78 -21.80 -33.17
N LEU A 236 -22.95 -22.35 -32.29
CA LEU A 236 -22.36 -23.68 -32.43
C LEU A 236 -22.93 -24.65 -31.39
N GLY A 237 -23.63 -25.68 -31.85
CA GLY A 237 -24.27 -26.71 -31.02
C GLY A 237 -25.79 -26.55 -30.93
N ALA A 238 -26.47 -27.62 -30.50
CA ALA A 238 -27.92 -27.62 -30.38
C ALA A 238 -28.40 -26.57 -29.35
N ASN A 239 -29.47 -25.84 -29.67
CA ASN A 239 -30.03 -24.76 -28.85
C ASN A 239 -29.06 -23.59 -28.56
N SER A 240 -27.91 -23.51 -29.25
CA SER A 240 -26.98 -22.38 -29.06
C SER A 240 -27.57 -21.10 -29.64
N VAL A 241 -27.31 -19.97 -28.98
CA VAL A 241 -27.86 -18.66 -29.34
C VAL A 241 -26.74 -17.64 -29.47
N ALA A 242 -26.58 -17.05 -30.65
CA ALA A 242 -25.62 -15.99 -30.94
C ALA A 242 -26.35 -14.70 -31.34
N THR A 243 -26.48 -13.74 -30.43
CA THR A 243 -27.18 -12.46 -30.66
C THR A 243 -26.25 -11.26 -30.85
N ARG A 244 -24.96 -11.43 -30.57
CA ARG A 244 -23.95 -10.37 -30.68
C ARG A 244 -23.18 -10.50 -32.00
N ALA A 245 -22.97 -9.38 -32.67
CA ALA A 245 -22.16 -9.36 -33.89
C ALA A 245 -20.70 -9.75 -33.61
N ASN A 246 -20.04 -10.41 -34.57
CA ASN A 246 -18.63 -10.83 -34.50
C ASN A 246 -18.32 -11.73 -33.28
N THR A 247 -19.17 -12.72 -33.00
CA THR A 247 -18.98 -13.64 -31.87
C THR A 247 -19.25 -15.09 -32.25
N VAL A 248 -18.63 -16.03 -31.53
CA VAL A 248 -18.99 -17.45 -31.52
C VAL A 248 -19.63 -17.76 -30.18
N SER A 249 -20.88 -18.21 -30.19
CA SER A 249 -21.59 -18.73 -29.02
C SER A 249 -21.63 -20.25 -29.07
N VAL A 250 -21.15 -20.89 -28.00
CA VAL A 250 -21.16 -22.36 -27.84
C VAL A 250 -22.32 -22.85 -26.97
N GLY A 251 -23.29 -21.99 -26.64
CA GLY A 251 -24.43 -22.31 -25.77
C GLY A 251 -25.46 -21.19 -25.74
N ALA A 252 -26.17 -21.08 -24.64
CA ALA A 252 -27.10 -19.98 -24.34
C ALA A 252 -26.91 -19.53 -22.88
N ALA A 253 -27.51 -18.40 -22.51
CA ALA A 253 -27.45 -17.92 -21.13
C ALA A 253 -28.11 -18.93 -20.18
N GLY A 254 -27.37 -19.44 -19.20
CA GLY A 254 -27.80 -20.50 -18.28
C GLY A 254 -27.58 -21.93 -18.82
N ASP A 255 -27.21 -22.06 -20.09
CA ASP A 255 -26.90 -23.33 -20.77
C ASP A 255 -25.49 -23.25 -21.39
N GLU A 256 -24.51 -22.78 -20.60
CA GLU A 256 -23.13 -22.65 -21.03
C GLU A 256 -22.48 -24.02 -21.26
N ARG A 257 -21.55 -24.09 -22.22
CA ARG A 257 -20.75 -25.28 -22.50
C ARG A 257 -19.28 -25.04 -22.19
N GLN A 258 -18.63 -26.07 -21.66
CA GLN A 258 -17.19 -26.09 -21.53
C GLN A 258 -16.54 -26.32 -22.90
N ILE A 259 -15.49 -25.54 -23.19
CA ILE A 259 -14.61 -25.77 -24.33
C ILE A 259 -13.43 -26.59 -23.83
N THR A 260 -13.31 -27.83 -24.29
CA THR A 260 -12.30 -28.79 -23.80
C THR A 260 -11.23 -29.06 -24.86
N ASN A 261 -10.08 -29.60 -24.45
CA ASN A 261 -8.90 -29.83 -25.30
C ASN A 261 -8.31 -28.54 -25.89
N VAL A 262 -8.30 -27.46 -25.10
CA VAL A 262 -7.71 -26.16 -25.47
C VAL A 262 -6.24 -26.13 -25.07
N ALA A 263 -5.35 -26.10 -26.07
CA ALA A 263 -3.91 -25.90 -25.86
C ALA A 263 -3.64 -24.51 -25.26
N ALA A 264 -2.48 -24.34 -24.62
CA ALA A 264 -2.08 -23.05 -24.07
C ALA A 264 -1.92 -22.01 -25.18
N GLY A 265 -2.49 -20.82 -24.98
CA GLY A 265 -2.37 -19.71 -25.91
C GLY A 265 -0.93 -19.22 -26.04
N THR A 266 -0.52 -18.89 -27.26
CA THR A 266 0.84 -18.44 -27.62
C THR A 266 0.86 -17.01 -28.16
N GLU A 267 -0.28 -16.51 -28.63
CA GLU A 267 -0.46 -15.14 -29.13
C GLU A 267 -1.50 -14.37 -28.30
N GLY A 268 -1.54 -13.04 -28.44
CA GLY A 268 -2.42 -12.18 -27.64
C GLY A 268 -3.92 -12.36 -27.89
N SER A 269 -4.31 -13.00 -28.98
CA SER A 269 -5.70 -13.31 -29.33
C SER A 269 -6.11 -14.76 -29.07
N ASP A 270 -5.20 -15.58 -28.52
CA ASP A 270 -5.50 -16.97 -28.21
C ASP A 270 -6.33 -17.07 -26.93
N ALA A 271 -7.15 -18.13 -26.84
CA ALA A 271 -7.83 -18.47 -25.60
C ALA A 271 -6.83 -18.90 -24.52
N VAL A 272 -7.04 -18.43 -23.30
CA VAL A 272 -6.27 -18.86 -22.12
C VAL A 272 -6.92 -20.12 -21.53
N ASN A 273 -6.13 -21.19 -21.34
CA ASN A 273 -6.62 -22.41 -20.70
C ASN A 273 -6.46 -22.38 -19.16
N LEU A 274 -7.01 -23.39 -18.47
CA LEU A 274 -7.01 -23.43 -16.99
C LEU A 274 -5.59 -23.49 -16.40
N ASP A 275 -4.64 -24.15 -17.07
CA ASP A 275 -3.26 -24.26 -16.57
C ASP A 275 -2.57 -22.89 -16.57
N GLN A 276 -2.74 -22.08 -17.62
CA GLN A 276 -2.22 -20.72 -17.70
C GLN A 276 -2.83 -19.82 -16.62
N LEU A 277 -4.14 -19.92 -16.39
CA LEU A 277 -4.82 -19.16 -15.33
C LEU A 277 -4.36 -19.59 -13.94
N THR A 278 -4.18 -20.90 -13.72
CA THR A 278 -3.67 -21.44 -12.45
C THR A 278 -2.26 -20.95 -12.18
N ALA A 279 -1.38 -20.91 -13.18
CA ALA A 279 -0.03 -20.35 -13.04
C ALA A 279 -0.06 -18.86 -12.62
N VAL A 280 -0.98 -18.07 -13.17
CA VAL A 280 -1.19 -16.67 -12.73
C VAL A 280 -1.70 -16.62 -11.28
N SER A 281 -2.68 -17.44 -10.93
CA SER A 281 -3.23 -17.53 -9.57
C SER A 281 -2.16 -17.91 -8.54
N ASP A 282 -1.31 -18.90 -8.86
CA ASP A 282 -0.22 -19.34 -8.00
C ASP A 282 0.86 -18.25 -7.86
N GLY A 283 1.16 -17.53 -8.94
CA GLY A 283 2.02 -16.35 -8.91
C GLY A 283 1.49 -15.27 -7.96
N ALA A 284 0.20 -14.94 -8.09
CA ALA A 284 -0.47 -13.97 -7.23
C ALA A 284 -0.49 -14.40 -5.75
N ALA A 285 -0.79 -15.67 -5.47
CA ALA A 285 -0.76 -16.24 -4.12
C ALA A 285 0.65 -16.18 -3.50
N ASN A 286 1.70 -16.39 -4.29
CA ASN A 286 3.07 -16.25 -3.81
C ASN A 286 3.47 -14.80 -3.53
N THR A 287 3.10 -13.85 -4.40
CA THR A 287 3.32 -12.41 -4.12
C THR A 287 2.58 -11.94 -2.87
N ALA A 288 1.38 -12.48 -2.63
CA ALA A 288 0.61 -12.23 -1.43
C ALA A 288 1.21 -12.86 -0.16
N ARG A 289 2.31 -13.62 -0.23
CA ARG A 289 3.03 -14.18 0.94
C ARG A 289 4.31 -13.43 1.30
N THR A 290 4.86 -12.62 0.40
CA THR A 290 6.17 -11.96 0.60
C THR A 290 6.09 -10.48 0.98
N PHE A 291 4.96 -9.79 0.72
CA PHE A 291 4.70 -8.39 1.11
C PHE A 291 3.38 -8.24 1.90
N VAL A 292 3.15 -9.11 2.88
CA VAL A 292 1.84 -9.19 3.55
C VAL A 292 1.77 -8.29 4.78
N ALA A 293 0.72 -7.48 4.83
CA ALA A 293 0.01 -7.19 6.07
C ALA A 293 -0.78 -8.46 6.45
N THR A 294 -0.18 -9.45 7.12
CA THR A 294 -0.92 -10.63 7.57
C THR A 294 -1.92 -10.20 8.65
N GLY A 295 -3.20 -10.06 8.30
CA GLY A 295 -4.32 -9.66 9.16
C GLY A 295 -5.50 -9.18 8.31
N ASP A 296 -6.66 -8.99 8.93
CA ASP A 296 -7.85 -8.47 8.23
C ASP A 296 -7.72 -6.98 7.86
N GLY A 297 -6.72 -6.30 8.42
CA GLY A 297 -6.45 -4.87 8.21
C GLY A 297 -5.54 -4.57 7.02
N THR A 298 -5.86 -3.52 6.27
CA THR A 298 -5.06 -3.04 5.14
C THR A 298 -3.90 -2.16 5.62
N ALA A 299 -2.68 -2.40 5.15
CA ALA A 299 -1.60 -1.42 5.30
C ALA A 299 -1.86 -0.21 4.39
N ILE A 300 -1.74 1.00 4.95
CA ILE A 300 -2.03 2.26 4.26
C ILE A 300 -0.75 3.09 4.18
N ALA A 301 -0.29 3.34 2.95
CA ALA A 301 0.81 4.26 2.64
C ALA A 301 0.22 5.48 1.90
N GLU A 302 -0.15 6.53 2.64
CA GLU A 302 -0.79 7.74 2.07
C GLU A 302 0.22 8.79 1.60
N GLY A 303 1.35 8.92 2.31
CA GLY A 303 2.36 9.92 1.99
C GLY A 303 3.13 9.61 0.70
N ALA A 304 3.66 10.64 0.03
CA ALA A 304 4.59 10.44 -1.07
C ALA A 304 5.85 9.70 -0.56
N ASP A 305 6.34 8.73 -1.33
CA ASP A 305 7.49 7.89 -0.97
C ASP A 305 7.37 7.19 0.40
N SER A 306 6.14 6.90 0.85
CA SER A 306 5.89 6.23 2.13
C SER A 306 5.91 4.70 2.03
N VAL A 307 6.13 4.03 3.16
CA VAL A 307 6.15 2.57 3.28
C VAL A 307 5.28 2.13 4.44
N ALA A 308 4.27 1.29 4.19
CA ALA A 308 3.46 0.67 5.23
C ALA A 308 3.45 -0.86 5.07
N ALA A 309 3.76 -1.59 6.14
CA ALA A 309 3.70 -3.05 6.14
C ALA A 309 3.33 -3.61 7.53
N GLY A 310 2.27 -4.42 7.57
CA GLY A 310 1.63 -4.93 8.79
C GLY A 310 0.11 -4.69 8.76
N SER A 311 -0.69 -5.54 9.42
CA SER A 311 -2.14 -5.31 9.54
C SER A 311 -2.40 -3.94 10.15
N ASP A 312 -3.16 -3.09 9.48
CA ASP A 312 -3.48 -1.72 9.96
C ASP A 312 -2.25 -0.81 10.16
N ALA A 313 -1.10 -1.13 9.55
CA ALA A 313 0.04 -0.23 9.53
C ALA A 313 -0.29 1.03 8.71
N SER A 314 0.04 2.22 9.21
CA SER A 314 -0.36 3.49 8.62
C SER A 314 0.81 4.47 8.53
N ALA A 315 1.27 4.71 7.30
CA ALA A 315 2.29 5.70 6.97
C ALA A 315 1.60 6.92 6.32
N LEU A 316 1.25 7.91 7.14
CA LEU A 316 0.29 8.98 6.80
C LEU A 316 0.93 10.23 6.18
N ALA A 317 2.26 10.38 6.27
CA ALA A 317 2.96 11.58 5.80
C ALA A 317 4.08 11.26 4.80
N ASP A 318 4.52 12.26 4.04
CA ASP A 318 5.60 12.09 3.06
C ASP A 318 6.87 11.52 3.71
N ASN A 319 7.52 10.60 3.01
CA ASN A 319 8.73 9.88 3.44
C ASN A 319 8.57 9.12 4.76
N SER A 320 7.34 8.83 5.21
CA SER A 320 7.10 8.09 6.45
C SER A 320 7.19 6.57 6.26
N THR A 321 7.57 5.84 7.32
CA THR A 321 7.66 4.38 7.34
C THR A 321 6.93 3.81 8.54
N ALA A 322 5.94 2.94 8.32
CA ALA A 322 5.22 2.22 9.36
C ALA A 322 5.38 0.69 9.14
N LEU A 323 6.13 0.03 10.03
CA LEU A 323 6.40 -1.40 9.97
C LEU A 323 5.96 -2.10 11.26
N GLY A 324 4.94 -2.94 11.18
CA GLY A 324 4.35 -3.65 12.32
C GLY A 324 2.83 -3.46 12.35
N ALA A 325 2.11 -4.45 12.88
CA ALA A 325 0.66 -4.34 12.97
C ALA A 325 0.25 -3.16 13.87
N SER A 326 -0.71 -2.36 13.41
CA SER A 326 -1.16 -1.11 14.05
C SER A 326 -0.07 -0.06 14.27
N SER A 327 1.08 -0.15 13.56
CA SER A 327 2.10 0.90 13.60
C SER A 327 1.62 2.15 12.86
N ILE A 328 1.92 3.34 13.39
CA ILE A 328 1.47 4.61 12.83
C ILE A 328 2.66 5.57 12.76
N ALA A 329 3.00 6.01 11.55
CA ALA A 329 3.95 7.08 11.30
C ALA A 329 3.22 8.28 10.69
N SER A 330 2.90 9.28 11.53
CA SER A 330 2.09 10.44 11.12
C SER A 330 2.89 11.72 10.88
N GLY A 331 4.13 11.80 11.36
CA GLY A 331 5.04 12.90 11.05
C GLY A 331 5.73 12.73 9.69
N ARG A 332 6.02 13.84 8.98
CA ARG A 332 6.85 13.81 7.76
C ARG A 332 8.22 13.21 8.08
N GLY A 333 8.65 12.21 7.30
CA GLY A 333 9.91 11.50 7.53
C GLY A 333 9.94 10.66 8.82
N ALA A 334 8.79 10.42 9.46
CA ALA A 334 8.73 9.64 10.69
C ALA A 334 8.85 8.14 10.43
N THR A 335 9.44 7.41 11.38
CA THR A 335 9.62 5.95 11.30
C THR A 335 9.01 5.29 12.53
N ALA A 336 7.99 4.46 12.35
CA ALA A 336 7.38 3.62 13.37
C ALA A 336 7.68 2.14 13.07
N LEU A 337 8.34 1.44 13.98
CA LEU A 337 8.77 0.06 13.86
C LEU A 337 8.37 -0.76 15.10
N GLY A 338 7.38 -1.65 14.96
CA GLY A 338 6.86 -2.51 16.03
C GLY A 338 5.34 -2.49 16.13
N TYR A 339 4.75 -3.51 16.76
CA TYR A 339 3.32 -3.57 17.05
C TYR A 339 2.88 -2.33 17.84
N GLU A 340 1.87 -1.60 17.36
CA GLU A 340 1.34 -0.37 17.99
C GLU A 340 2.39 0.75 18.21
N SER A 341 3.51 0.74 17.47
CA SER A 341 4.48 1.85 17.52
C SER A 341 3.90 3.12 16.89
N LEU A 342 4.19 4.28 17.47
CA LEU A 342 3.59 5.56 17.08
C LEU A 342 4.67 6.65 16.95
N ALA A 343 4.95 7.08 15.73
CA ALA A 343 5.89 8.16 15.42
C ALA A 343 5.12 9.39 14.90
N ASN A 344 4.79 10.32 15.80
CA ASN A 344 3.94 11.49 15.51
C ASN A 344 4.71 12.75 15.15
N GLY A 345 5.91 12.94 15.73
CA GLY A 345 6.72 14.11 15.43
C GLY A 345 7.31 14.06 14.01
N ALA A 346 7.51 15.22 13.37
CA ALA A 346 8.27 15.27 12.12
C ALA A 346 9.70 14.75 12.35
N ALA A 347 10.20 13.90 11.45
CA ALA A 347 11.48 13.20 11.58
C ALA A 347 11.64 12.39 12.89
N SER A 348 10.53 11.99 13.53
CA SER A 348 10.57 11.17 14.75
C SER A 348 10.78 9.69 14.44
N THR A 349 11.32 8.95 15.40
CA THR A 349 11.57 7.50 15.29
C THR A 349 11.03 6.77 16.51
N ALA A 350 10.09 5.86 16.33
CA ALA A 350 9.56 4.98 17.38
C ALA A 350 9.89 3.52 17.02
N VAL A 351 10.71 2.85 17.83
CA VAL A 351 11.15 1.47 17.60
C VAL A 351 10.89 0.64 18.85
N GLY A 352 10.00 -0.33 18.75
CA GLY A 352 9.56 -1.20 19.85
C GLY A 352 8.04 -1.30 19.92
N VAL A 353 7.55 -2.34 20.59
CA VAL A 353 6.11 -2.53 20.80
C VAL A 353 5.55 -1.37 21.62
N ALA A 354 4.47 -0.72 21.17
CA ALA A 354 3.86 0.43 21.82
C ALA A 354 4.83 1.58 22.14
N SER A 355 5.95 1.68 21.41
CA SER A 355 6.88 2.82 21.53
C SER A 355 6.25 4.08 20.92
N VAL A 356 6.50 5.25 21.51
CA VAL A 356 5.87 6.50 21.08
C VAL A 356 6.84 7.67 21.02
N ALA A 357 6.96 8.29 19.85
CA ALA A 357 7.79 9.47 19.62
C ALA A 357 6.91 10.66 19.20
N TRP A 358 6.60 11.57 20.14
CA TRP A 358 5.72 12.72 19.92
C TRP A 358 6.46 13.97 19.43
N GLY A 359 7.63 14.25 19.99
CA GLY A 359 8.39 15.47 19.68
C GLY A 359 9.00 15.46 18.27
N GLN A 360 9.21 16.63 17.69
CA GLN A 360 9.96 16.78 16.44
C GLN A 360 11.39 16.25 16.62
N GLY A 361 11.85 15.41 15.69
CA GLY A 361 13.19 14.81 15.76
C GLY A 361 13.41 13.89 16.96
N SER A 362 12.35 13.51 17.67
CA SER A 362 12.45 12.66 18.85
C SER A 362 12.67 11.19 18.48
N THR A 363 13.31 10.43 19.37
CA THR A 363 13.55 9.00 19.20
C THR A 363 13.10 8.22 20.44
N ALA A 364 12.18 7.27 20.29
CA ALA A 364 11.78 6.33 21.32
C ALA A 364 12.25 4.91 20.92
N LEU A 365 13.16 4.32 21.68
CA LEU A 365 13.75 3.01 21.40
C LEU A 365 13.54 2.05 22.57
N GLY A 366 12.62 1.10 22.41
CA GLY A 366 12.26 0.07 23.38
C GLY A 366 10.74 -0.05 23.55
N THR A 367 10.27 -1.21 24.01
CA THR A 367 8.85 -1.44 24.32
C THR A 367 8.33 -0.42 25.33
N ASP A 368 7.19 0.21 25.07
CA ASP A 368 6.58 1.25 25.92
C ASP A 368 7.48 2.49 26.17
N SER A 369 8.54 2.70 25.37
CA SER A 369 9.35 3.92 25.49
C SER A 369 8.59 5.12 24.95
N VAL A 370 8.72 6.29 25.59
CA VAL A 370 8.00 7.51 25.21
C VAL A 370 8.92 8.73 25.18
N ALA A 371 9.06 9.34 24.01
CA ALA A 371 9.77 10.61 23.83
C ALA A 371 8.75 11.74 23.57
N TYR A 372 8.42 12.50 24.62
CA TYR A 372 7.44 13.59 24.57
C TYR A 372 8.01 14.87 23.97
N ALA A 373 9.27 15.16 24.23
CA ALA A 373 9.90 16.45 23.99
C ALA A 373 10.65 16.51 22.64
N ASP A 374 10.88 17.71 22.13
CA ASP A 374 11.56 17.91 20.84
C ASP A 374 13.05 17.57 20.95
N ASN A 375 13.58 16.93 19.90
CA ASN A 375 14.98 16.48 19.83
C ASN A 375 15.41 15.64 21.06
N SER A 376 14.47 14.87 21.63
CA SER A 376 14.70 14.04 22.80
C SER A 376 14.83 12.55 22.44
N VAL A 377 15.56 11.78 23.25
CA VAL A 377 15.76 10.34 23.05
C VAL A 377 15.35 9.58 24.30
N ALA A 378 14.32 8.74 24.22
CA ALA A 378 13.96 7.77 25.24
C ALA A 378 14.59 6.41 24.88
N LEU A 379 15.62 6.01 25.64
CA LEU A 379 16.45 4.84 25.36
C LEU A 379 16.21 3.72 26.40
N GLY A 380 15.51 2.67 25.96
CA GLY A 380 15.18 1.49 26.76
C GLY A 380 13.68 1.34 27.01
N ALA A 381 13.24 0.11 27.32
CA ALA A 381 11.82 -0.18 27.54
C ALA A 381 11.23 0.67 28.69
N GLY A 382 10.08 1.31 28.50
CA GLY A 382 9.47 2.20 29.49
C GLY A 382 10.28 3.45 29.85
N ALA A 383 11.34 3.78 29.09
CA ALA A 383 12.05 5.05 29.27
C ALA A 383 11.15 6.22 28.85
N VAL A 384 11.25 7.34 29.57
CA VAL A 384 10.48 8.56 29.30
C VAL A 384 11.43 9.73 29.14
N ALA A 385 11.37 10.41 27.99
CA ALA A 385 12.11 11.64 27.72
C ALA A 385 11.12 12.80 27.57
N ASP A 386 11.05 13.66 28.58
CA ASP A 386 10.08 14.74 28.75
C ASP A 386 10.70 16.14 28.71
N ARG A 387 11.99 16.23 28.36
CA ARG A 387 12.74 17.49 28.23
C ARG A 387 13.42 17.59 26.88
N ASP A 388 13.35 18.77 26.26
CA ASP A 388 13.95 19.01 24.95
C ASP A 388 15.47 18.81 25.00
N ASN A 389 16.05 18.28 23.91
CA ASN A 389 17.50 18.09 23.77
C ASN A 389 18.12 17.19 24.86
N THR A 390 17.42 16.12 25.26
CA THR A 390 17.93 15.18 26.28
C THR A 390 17.91 13.74 25.82
N VAL A 391 18.80 12.93 26.40
CA VAL A 391 18.71 11.46 26.34
C VAL A 391 18.29 10.97 27.72
N SER A 392 17.15 10.29 27.80
CA SER A 392 16.70 9.60 29.01
C SER A 392 16.87 8.10 28.84
N VAL A 393 17.56 7.47 29.79
CA VAL A 393 17.79 6.02 29.81
C VAL A 393 16.77 5.28 30.70
N GLY A 394 15.81 5.98 31.28
CA GLY A 394 14.86 5.44 32.26
C GLY A 394 13.65 6.34 32.44
N SER A 395 12.99 6.21 33.57
CA SER A 395 11.88 7.07 33.99
C SER A 395 12.05 7.43 35.46
N VAL A 396 11.27 8.38 35.96
CA VAL A 396 11.32 8.79 37.38
C VAL A 396 10.97 7.59 38.27
N GLY A 397 11.87 7.23 39.18
CA GLY A 397 11.76 6.03 40.03
C GLY A 397 12.10 4.72 39.33
N GLY A 398 12.43 4.78 38.03
CA GLY A 398 12.88 3.68 37.18
C GLY A 398 14.23 4.00 36.51
N GLU A 399 15.10 4.73 37.21
CA GLU A 399 16.40 5.14 36.70
C GLU A 399 17.28 3.93 36.39
N ARG A 400 18.06 4.03 35.31
CA ARG A 400 19.02 3.01 34.91
C ARG A 400 20.44 3.49 35.14
N GLN A 401 21.31 2.54 35.48
CA GLN A 401 22.74 2.79 35.49
C GLN A 401 23.29 2.78 34.07
N ILE A 402 24.17 3.73 33.77
CA ILE A 402 24.98 3.73 32.55
C ILE A 402 26.33 3.10 32.92
N ALA A 403 26.58 1.88 32.44
CA ALA A 403 27.80 1.14 32.75
C ALA A 403 28.88 1.33 31.67
N ASN A 404 30.14 1.09 32.03
CA ASN A 404 31.31 1.21 31.14
C ASN A 404 31.56 2.63 30.60
N VAL A 405 31.24 3.66 31.39
CA VAL A 405 31.54 5.05 31.08
C VAL A 405 33.04 5.31 31.33
N ALA A 406 33.79 5.55 30.27
CA ALA A 406 35.18 5.99 30.37
C ALA A 406 35.25 7.39 31.01
N ALA A 407 36.41 7.74 31.58
CA ALA A 407 36.59 9.05 32.17
C ALA A 407 36.44 10.16 31.12
N GLY A 408 35.69 11.22 31.45
CA GLY A 408 35.52 12.38 30.60
C GLY A 408 36.85 13.12 30.37
N THR A 409 37.05 13.58 29.15
CA THR A 409 38.25 14.32 28.69
C THR A 409 37.94 15.76 28.27
N GLU A 410 36.68 16.06 27.94
CA GLU A 410 36.15 17.39 27.65
C GLU A 410 35.15 17.83 28.72
N GLY A 411 34.90 19.14 28.84
CA GLY A 411 34.01 19.70 29.86
C GLY A 411 32.53 19.33 29.72
N THR A 412 32.13 18.73 28.60
CA THR A 412 30.76 18.26 28.32
C THR A 412 30.60 16.74 28.42
N ASP A 413 31.67 16.01 28.74
CA ASP A 413 31.63 14.57 28.89
C ASP A 413 30.92 14.17 30.20
N ALA A 414 30.32 12.98 30.20
CA ALA A 414 29.79 12.41 31.43
C ALA A 414 30.95 12.05 32.39
N VAL A 415 30.77 12.37 33.67
CA VAL A 415 31.71 12.00 34.73
C VAL A 415 31.41 10.57 35.19
N ASN A 416 32.44 9.73 35.31
CA ASN A 416 32.28 8.38 35.86
C ASN A 416 32.57 8.33 37.37
N LEU A 417 32.29 7.19 38.01
CA LEU A 417 32.43 7.04 39.47
C LEU A 417 33.87 7.24 39.95
N ASP A 418 34.87 6.81 39.18
CA ASP A 418 36.28 6.95 39.55
C ASP A 418 36.71 8.43 39.59
N GLN A 419 36.27 9.25 38.63
CA GLN A 419 36.52 10.69 38.63
C GLN A 419 35.86 11.38 39.84
N LEU A 420 34.63 10.99 40.19
CA LEU A 420 33.95 11.52 41.37
C LEU A 420 34.66 11.12 42.67
N ASN A 421 35.11 9.86 42.76
CA ASN A 421 35.89 9.38 43.91
C ASN A 421 37.22 10.14 44.04
N ALA A 422 37.92 10.43 42.94
CA ALA A 422 39.15 11.22 42.96
C ALA A 422 38.92 12.66 43.48
N VAL A 423 37.77 13.28 43.14
CA VAL A 423 37.35 14.56 43.74
C VAL A 423 37.09 14.39 45.24
N GLY A 424 36.42 13.31 45.65
CA GLY A 424 36.18 12.97 47.06
C GLY A 424 37.46 12.84 47.88
N GLU A 425 38.44 12.07 47.40
CA GLU A 425 39.75 11.90 48.04
C GLU A 425 40.51 13.23 48.17
N THR A 426 40.42 14.08 47.14
CA THR A 426 40.99 15.43 47.17
C THR A 426 40.31 16.30 48.24
N ALA A 427 38.98 16.27 48.32
CA ALA A 427 38.22 17.02 49.31
C ALA A 427 38.55 16.58 50.75
N GLU A 428 38.64 15.28 51.01
CA GLU A 428 39.06 14.73 52.32
C GLU A 428 40.48 15.16 52.68
N THR A 429 41.41 15.14 51.73
CA THR A 429 42.80 15.57 51.95
C THR A 429 42.88 17.07 52.27
N THR A 430 42.15 17.90 51.53
CA THR A 430 42.15 19.37 51.72
C THR A 430 41.58 19.74 53.09
N ALA A 431 40.52 19.05 53.52
CA ALA A 431 39.97 19.20 54.87
C ALA A 431 41.02 18.91 55.96
N ARG A 432 41.94 17.96 55.73
CA ARG A 432 42.95 17.51 56.70
C ARG A 432 44.18 18.41 56.83
N LEU A 433 44.46 19.27 55.85
CA LEU A 433 45.64 20.15 55.83
C LEU A 433 45.40 21.50 56.52
N PHE A 434 44.14 21.93 56.66
CA PHE A 434 43.78 23.21 57.25
C PHE A 434 42.82 23.12 58.45
N ALA A 435 42.14 21.99 58.69
CA ALA A 435 41.34 21.78 59.89
C ALA A 435 42.13 21.01 60.98
N GLY A 436 41.99 21.42 62.25
CA GLY A 436 42.52 20.64 63.37
C GLY A 436 41.86 19.27 63.47
N THR A 437 42.55 18.27 64.02
CA THR A 437 42.05 16.88 64.16
C THR A 437 40.90 16.71 65.18
N GLY A 438 40.27 17.80 65.62
CA GLY A 438 39.14 17.81 66.55
C GLY A 438 37.80 17.91 65.81
N THR A 439 36.70 17.91 66.56
CA THR A 439 35.34 17.92 65.99
C THR A 439 34.83 19.32 65.62
N GLY A 440 35.64 20.36 65.81
CA GLY A 440 35.29 21.76 65.55
C GLY A 440 35.93 22.30 64.27
N THR A 441 35.23 23.21 63.57
CA THR A 441 35.73 23.88 62.37
C THR A 441 36.67 25.03 62.74
N ALA A 442 37.73 25.24 61.96
CA ALA A 442 38.49 26.49 62.00
C ALA A 442 37.68 27.57 61.26
N ASP A 443 37.58 28.77 61.83
CA ASP A 443 36.80 29.88 61.30
C ASP A 443 37.69 31.10 61.08
N ALA A 444 37.87 31.50 59.82
CA ALA A 444 38.65 32.67 59.42
C ALA A 444 37.70 33.65 58.73
N GLN A 445 37.22 34.66 59.47
CA GLN A 445 36.21 35.61 59.01
C GLN A 445 36.80 36.94 58.52
N GLY A 446 37.96 37.33 59.06
CA GLY A 446 38.63 38.58 58.67
C GLY A 446 39.21 38.52 57.26
N GLU A 447 39.39 39.69 56.63
CA GLU A 447 40.10 39.80 55.35
C GLU A 447 41.55 39.31 55.52
N ASP A 448 42.01 38.44 54.61
CA ASP A 448 43.34 37.81 54.66
C ASP A 448 43.67 37.10 55.99
N ALA A 449 42.65 36.65 56.75
CA ALA A 449 42.83 35.94 58.02
C ALA A 449 43.23 34.47 57.84
N THR A 450 43.89 33.88 58.84
CA THR A 450 44.24 32.46 58.88
C THR A 450 43.79 31.82 60.20
N ALA A 451 42.97 30.76 60.13
CA ALA A 451 42.60 29.95 61.28
C ALA A 451 43.01 28.48 61.06
N ALA A 452 43.70 27.87 62.03
CA ALA A 452 44.13 26.48 61.97
C ALA A 452 44.04 25.82 63.35
N GLY A 453 43.11 24.88 63.50
CA GLY A 453 42.84 24.17 64.76
C GLY A 453 41.35 23.96 64.99
N SER A 454 40.98 22.98 65.83
CA SER A 454 39.57 22.74 66.17
C SER A 454 39.00 23.94 66.92
N ASN A 455 37.94 24.57 66.42
CA ASN A 455 37.37 25.83 66.97
C ASN A 455 38.35 27.01 67.02
N ALA A 456 39.41 27.02 66.20
CA ALA A 456 40.24 28.22 66.04
C ALA A 456 39.41 29.32 65.36
N THR A 457 39.45 30.54 65.87
CA THR A 457 38.68 31.70 65.37
C THR A 457 39.62 32.87 65.06
N ALA A 458 39.67 33.30 63.81
CA ALA A 458 40.40 34.48 63.34
C ALA A 458 39.39 35.48 62.75
N ASP A 459 38.87 36.39 63.59
CA ASP A 459 37.75 37.30 63.25
C ASP A 459 38.24 38.64 62.68
N GLY A 460 39.42 39.11 63.11
CA GLY A 460 39.96 40.39 62.65
C GLY A 460 40.66 40.30 61.29
N ASP A 461 40.68 41.41 60.55
CA ASP A 461 41.48 41.51 59.31
C ASP A 461 42.97 41.29 59.61
N TYR A 462 43.65 40.55 58.74
CA TYR A 462 45.06 40.14 58.89
C TYR A 462 45.36 39.32 60.16
N SER A 463 44.34 38.76 60.81
CA SER A 463 44.51 38.00 62.06
C SER A 463 44.95 36.55 61.82
N SER A 464 45.55 35.94 62.83
CA SER A 464 46.06 34.57 62.77
C SER A 464 45.78 33.79 64.05
N ALA A 465 45.00 32.71 63.96
CA ALA A 465 44.66 31.83 65.07
C ALA A 465 45.17 30.41 64.83
N PHE A 466 46.15 29.96 65.61
CA PHE A 466 46.77 28.65 65.52
C PHE A 466 46.58 27.86 66.83
N GLY A 467 45.91 26.72 66.77
CA GLY A 467 45.67 25.84 67.93
C GLY A 467 44.19 25.68 68.29
N SER A 468 43.85 24.62 69.01
CA SER A 468 42.46 24.32 69.38
C SER A 468 41.88 25.44 70.26
N SER A 469 40.74 25.99 69.87
CA SER A 469 40.06 27.10 70.56
C SER A 469 40.90 28.38 70.68
N SER A 470 41.89 28.58 69.80
CA SER A 470 42.60 29.85 69.69
C SER A 470 41.69 30.95 69.14
N GLN A 471 41.81 32.18 69.63
CA GLN A 471 40.94 33.31 69.28
C GLN A 471 41.80 34.54 68.95
N ALA A 472 41.78 34.98 67.70
CA ALA A 472 42.40 36.23 67.25
C ALA A 472 41.28 37.14 66.72
N THR A 473 40.69 37.99 67.58
CA THR A 473 39.40 38.64 67.28
C THR A 473 39.49 40.07 66.77
N ALA A 474 40.70 40.61 66.60
CA ALA A 474 40.92 42.00 66.23
C ALA A 474 41.98 42.13 65.12
N ILE A 475 42.06 43.31 64.51
CA ILE A 475 42.93 43.59 63.36
C ILE A 475 44.40 43.28 63.73
N GLY A 476 45.05 42.45 62.91
CA GLY A 476 46.45 42.05 63.09
C GLY A 476 46.73 41.25 64.37
N ALA A 477 45.70 40.70 65.03
CA ALA A 477 45.85 39.89 66.23
C ALA A 477 46.44 38.51 65.89
N VAL A 478 47.29 37.99 66.76
CA VAL A 478 47.95 36.68 66.60
C VAL A 478 47.73 35.85 67.86
N ALA A 479 47.04 34.73 67.74
CA ALA A 479 46.81 33.76 68.81
C ALA A 479 47.46 32.42 68.44
N ILE A 480 48.47 31.99 69.20
CA ILE A 480 49.25 30.77 68.94
C ILE A 480 49.25 29.88 70.18
N GLY A 481 48.55 28.76 70.15
CA GLY A 481 48.43 27.81 71.25
C GLY A 481 46.97 27.43 71.50
N SER A 482 46.75 26.25 72.09
CA SER A 482 45.39 25.85 72.45
C SER A 482 44.82 26.82 73.50
N GLY A 483 43.66 27.41 73.22
CA GLY A 483 42.99 28.40 74.05
C GLY A 483 43.64 29.78 74.10
N ALA A 484 44.68 30.05 73.30
CA ALA A 484 45.28 31.38 73.21
C ALA A 484 44.26 32.43 72.75
N SER A 485 44.25 33.62 73.33
CA SER A 485 43.24 34.66 73.12
C SER A 485 43.89 36.03 72.91
N ALA A 486 43.95 36.49 71.67
CA ALA A 486 44.40 37.82 71.28
C ALA A 486 43.18 38.64 70.84
N THR A 487 42.68 39.52 71.71
CA THR A 487 41.36 40.17 71.53
C THR A 487 41.42 41.66 71.19
N ALA A 488 42.60 42.26 71.23
CA ALA A 488 42.84 43.66 70.89
C ALA A 488 43.66 43.81 69.61
N GLN A 489 43.62 45.00 69.00
CA GLN A 489 44.35 45.27 67.76
C GLN A 489 45.86 45.10 67.97
N TYR A 490 46.52 44.42 67.03
CA TYR A 490 47.96 44.11 67.07
C TYR A 490 48.41 43.27 68.28
N ALA A 491 47.48 42.65 69.02
CA ALA A 491 47.80 41.83 70.17
C ALA A 491 48.40 40.48 69.75
N ASN A 492 49.37 39.97 70.50
CA ASN A 492 50.00 38.68 70.28
C ASN A 492 49.92 37.81 71.53
N ALA A 493 49.10 36.76 71.50
CA ALA A 493 48.98 35.76 72.55
C ALA A 493 49.59 34.44 72.08
N ALA A 494 50.78 34.07 72.55
CA ALA A 494 51.43 32.81 72.22
C ALA A 494 51.66 31.93 73.47
N GLY A 495 50.91 30.85 73.60
CA GLY A 495 51.00 29.87 74.68
C GLY A 495 49.66 29.18 74.95
N TYR A 496 49.67 28.08 75.69
CA TYR A 496 48.43 27.44 76.15
C TYR A 496 47.64 28.42 77.05
N ASN A 497 46.43 28.80 76.64
CA ASN A 497 45.61 29.82 77.33
C ASN A 497 46.33 31.17 77.58
N ALA A 498 47.29 31.57 76.74
CA ALA A 498 47.84 32.93 76.80
C ALA A 498 46.74 33.95 76.43
N ALA A 499 46.70 35.11 77.08
CA ALA A 499 45.69 36.14 76.84
C ALA A 499 46.35 37.51 76.64
N ALA A 500 46.16 38.11 75.47
CA ALA A 500 46.59 39.47 75.13
C ALA A 500 45.35 40.30 74.80
N SER A 501 44.98 41.21 75.70
CA SER A 501 43.74 42.01 75.62
C SER A 501 43.95 43.52 75.61
N GLY A 502 45.19 44.00 75.76
CA GLY A 502 45.55 45.41 75.54
C GLY A 502 45.95 45.71 74.09
N TYR A 503 45.81 46.96 73.63
CA TYR A 503 46.23 47.37 72.29
C TYR A 503 47.74 47.15 72.10
N GLY A 504 48.16 46.41 71.06
CA GLY A 504 49.58 46.11 70.82
C GLY A 504 50.27 45.30 71.92
N SER A 505 49.48 44.62 72.78
CA SER A 505 50.01 43.81 73.89
C SER A 505 50.60 42.48 73.41
N ILE A 506 51.51 41.92 74.21
CA ILE A 506 52.21 40.67 73.92
C ILE A 506 52.15 39.77 75.17
N ALA A 507 51.49 38.62 75.07
CA ALA A 507 51.44 37.59 76.11
C ALA A 507 52.08 36.30 75.57
N ASN A 508 53.30 35.98 75.99
CA ASN A 508 54.05 34.80 75.58
C ASN A 508 54.30 33.86 76.77
N GLY A 509 53.66 32.69 76.80
CA GLY A 509 53.78 31.71 77.87
C GLY A 509 52.42 31.09 78.22
N ALA A 510 52.42 29.87 78.75
CA ALA A 510 51.17 29.24 79.18
C ALA A 510 50.52 30.07 80.31
N PHE A 511 49.24 30.41 80.15
CA PHE A 511 48.48 31.28 81.08
C PHE A 511 49.08 32.69 81.28
N SER A 512 49.96 33.16 80.38
CA SER A 512 50.42 34.54 80.42
C SER A 512 49.28 35.51 80.10
N GLN A 513 49.26 36.69 80.74
CA GLN A 513 48.21 37.69 80.59
C GLN A 513 48.82 39.08 80.37
N ALA A 514 48.54 39.72 79.24
CA ALA A 514 48.91 41.10 78.96
C ALA A 514 47.64 41.91 78.69
N SER A 515 47.16 42.65 79.69
CA SER A 515 45.89 43.38 79.63
C SER A 515 46.06 44.89 79.50
N GLY A 516 47.24 45.45 79.82
CA GLY A 516 47.55 46.85 79.56
C GLY A 516 47.89 47.15 78.09
N ASP A 517 47.64 48.38 77.65
CA ASP A 517 48.04 48.82 76.30
C ASP A 517 49.56 48.81 76.17
N TYR A 518 50.10 48.21 75.10
CA TYR A 518 51.52 47.95 74.88
C TYR A 518 52.20 47.12 75.99
N ALA A 519 51.42 46.39 76.80
CA ALA A 519 51.96 45.55 77.86
C ALA A 519 52.64 44.29 77.29
N VAL A 520 53.70 43.82 77.95
CA VAL A 520 54.49 42.67 77.53
C VAL A 520 54.62 41.68 78.69
N ALA A 521 53.88 40.57 78.65
CA ALA A 521 53.99 39.46 79.58
C ALA A 521 54.70 38.27 78.92
N VAL A 522 55.87 37.88 79.42
CA VAL A 522 56.69 36.79 78.88
C VAL A 522 57.12 35.85 79.99
N GLY A 523 56.54 34.66 80.01
CA GLY A 523 56.72 33.65 81.05
C GLY A 523 55.39 32.97 81.38
N GLY A 524 55.42 31.70 81.79
CA GLY A 524 54.20 31.01 82.23
C GLY A 524 53.58 31.74 83.42
N GLU A 525 52.27 31.97 83.40
CA GLU A 525 51.52 32.70 84.45
C GLU A 525 52.00 34.15 84.68
N SER A 526 52.82 34.72 83.78
CA SER A 526 53.20 36.14 83.88
C SER A 526 52.00 37.05 83.63
N GLU A 527 51.94 38.20 84.32
CA GLU A 527 50.84 39.15 84.22
C GLU A 527 51.37 40.58 84.07
N ALA A 528 51.05 41.22 82.95
CA ALA A 528 51.36 42.63 82.67
C ALA A 528 50.04 43.39 82.53
N ALA A 529 49.59 44.02 83.62
CA ALA A 529 48.29 44.67 83.71
C ALA A 529 48.33 46.20 83.54
N GLY A 530 49.46 46.84 83.88
CA GLY A 530 49.65 48.27 83.66
C GLY A 530 49.87 48.64 82.19
N ALA A 531 49.49 49.85 81.79
CA ALA A 531 49.80 50.36 80.44
C ALA A 531 51.33 50.48 80.27
N GLN A 532 51.88 50.05 79.14
CA GLN A 532 53.32 49.99 78.85
C GLN A 532 54.12 49.14 79.86
N SER A 533 53.47 48.27 80.64
CA SER A 533 54.17 47.44 81.62
C SER A 533 54.84 46.23 80.96
N THR A 534 55.88 45.69 81.61
CA THR A 534 56.61 44.52 81.12
C THR A 534 56.84 43.55 82.26
N ALA A 535 56.24 42.36 82.18
CA ALA A 535 56.48 41.22 83.07
C ALA A 535 57.31 40.16 82.34
N LEU A 536 58.52 39.87 82.81
CA LEU A 536 59.47 38.94 82.20
C LEU A 536 59.92 37.89 83.23
N GLY A 537 59.36 36.69 83.18
CA GLY A 537 59.63 35.60 84.12
C GLY A 537 58.36 34.83 84.46
N ALA A 538 58.49 33.57 84.91
CA ALA A 538 57.32 32.80 85.32
C ALA A 538 56.66 33.45 86.55
N ALA A 539 55.33 33.67 86.49
CA ALA A 539 54.56 34.37 87.52
C ALA A 539 55.11 35.77 87.88
N ALA A 540 55.81 36.45 86.97
CA ALA A 540 56.17 37.85 87.14
C ALA A 540 54.91 38.73 86.98
N GLY A 541 54.73 39.74 87.84
CA GLY A 541 53.58 40.64 87.84
C GLY A 541 53.97 42.10 87.69
N ALA A 542 53.60 42.74 86.59
CA ALA A 542 53.83 44.16 86.31
C ALA A 542 52.47 44.90 86.25
N TYR A 543 52.02 45.37 87.41
CA TYR A 543 50.66 45.89 87.61
C TYR A 543 50.56 47.42 87.49
N GLY A 544 51.63 48.16 87.78
CA GLY A 544 51.67 49.61 87.60
C GLY A 544 51.92 50.04 86.15
N ASP A 545 51.41 51.22 85.75
CA ASP A 545 51.69 51.80 84.43
C ASP A 545 53.18 52.11 84.26
N GLY A 546 53.79 51.69 83.15
CA GLY A 546 55.21 51.83 82.86
C GLY A 546 56.12 50.96 83.75
N SER A 547 55.56 49.97 84.45
CA SER A 547 56.31 49.12 85.37
C SER A 547 57.07 47.98 84.65
N LEU A 548 58.19 47.56 85.22
CA LEU A 548 59.00 46.43 84.74
C LEU A 548 59.21 45.42 85.86
N ALA A 549 58.64 44.23 85.75
CA ALA A 549 58.90 43.09 86.64
C ALA A 549 59.72 42.04 85.87
N ALA A 550 61.01 41.90 86.14
CA ALA A 550 61.91 40.98 85.44
C ALA A 550 62.55 39.97 86.41
N GLY A 551 62.04 38.75 86.43
CA GLY A 551 62.44 37.64 87.29
C GLY A 551 61.24 36.81 87.71
N THR A 552 61.43 35.51 87.96
CA THR A 552 60.35 34.64 88.45
C THR A 552 59.78 35.20 89.75
N LEU A 553 58.45 35.31 89.84
CA LEU A 553 57.72 35.88 90.98
C LEU A 553 58.06 37.34 91.32
N SER A 554 58.74 38.08 90.43
CA SER A 554 58.94 39.52 90.64
C SER A 554 57.62 40.28 90.52
N VAL A 555 57.45 41.34 91.32
CA VAL A 555 56.24 42.16 91.36
C VAL A 555 56.59 43.64 91.27
N ALA A 556 55.97 44.35 90.32
CA ALA A 556 56.11 45.78 90.12
C ALA A 556 54.70 46.42 90.17
N ASP A 557 54.26 46.80 91.37
CA ASP A 557 52.91 47.31 91.65
C ASP A 557 52.78 48.82 91.42
N GLY A 558 53.83 49.59 91.71
CA GLY A 558 53.80 51.05 91.56
C GLY A 558 53.91 51.49 90.09
N SER A 559 53.38 52.66 89.75
CA SER A 559 53.62 53.25 88.42
C SER A 559 55.11 53.58 88.24
N GLU A 560 55.64 53.39 87.03
CA GLU A 560 57.04 53.61 86.64
C GLU A 560 58.06 52.82 87.48
N THR A 561 57.65 51.68 88.05
CA THR A 561 58.52 50.86 88.90
C THR A 561 59.40 49.90 88.12
N THR A 562 60.49 49.45 88.73
CA THR A 562 61.37 48.40 88.19
C THR A 562 61.72 47.40 89.28
N ALA A 563 61.22 46.17 89.18
CA ALA A 563 61.58 45.04 90.04
C ALA A 563 62.34 43.99 89.22
N VAL A 564 63.63 43.78 89.51
CA VAL A 564 64.51 42.86 88.76
C VAL A 564 65.16 41.85 89.70
N GLY A 565 64.76 40.58 89.61
CA GLY A 565 65.28 39.49 90.44
C GLY A 565 64.20 38.46 90.81
N TYR A 566 64.60 37.26 91.26
CA TYR A 566 63.65 36.29 91.80
C TYR A 566 62.93 36.90 93.01
N PHE A 567 61.61 36.99 92.99
CA PHE A 567 60.81 37.54 94.10
C PHE A 567 61.13 39.01 94.48
N ALA A 568 61.69 39.80 93.56
CA ALA A 568 61.89 41.24 93.79
C ALA A 568 60.54 41.98 93.78
N SER A 569 60.33 42.95 94.67
CA SER A 569 59.07 43.71 94.80
C SER A 569 59.33 45.21 94.77
N ALA A 570 58.67 45.93 93.87
CA ALA A 570 58.67 47.39 93.82
C ALA A 570 57.22 47.91 93.83
N SER A 571 56.76 48.43 94.97
CA SER A 571 55.36 48.86 95.15
C SER A 571 55.18 50.37 95.28
N GLY A 572 56.24 51.12 95.59
CA GLY A 572 56.20 52.59 95.60
C GLY A 572 56.26 53.18 94.19
N GLU A 573 55.57 54.29 93.92
CA GLU A 573 55.65 55.00 92.63
C GLU A 573 57.12 55.37 92.27
N SER A 574 57.55 55.08 91.04
CA SER A 574 58.92 55.21 90.54
C SER A 574 60.00 54.45 91.33
N ALA A 575 59.63 53.44 92.12
CA ALA A 575 60.58 52.64 92.90
C ALA A 575 61.37 51.63 92.06
N THR A 576 62.61 51.33 92.47
CA THR A 576 63.51 50.39 91.80
C THR A 576 64.06 49.34 92.77
N ALA A 577 63.64 48.08 92.65
CA ALA A 577 64.16 46.93 93.38
C ALA A 577 64.99 46.05 92.44
N VAL A 578 66.29 45.88 92.68
CA VAL A 578 67.20 45.09 91.84
C VAL A 578 68.03 44.13 92.70
N GLY A 579 67.68 42.85 92.63
CA GLY A 579 68.24 41.75 93.42
C GLY A 579 67.13 40.79 93.86
N ALA A 580 67.46 39.50 94.04
CA ALA A 580 66.45 38.54 94.49
C ALA A 580 65.94 38.90 95.90
N GLU A 581 64.63 38.82 96.10
CA GLU A 581 63.94 39.18 97.36
C GLU A 581 64.13 40.65 97.79
N SER A 582 64.59 41.55 96.91
CA SER A 582 64.69 42.99 97.22
C SER A 582 63.31 43.65 97.27
N VAL A 583 63.11 44.61 98.18
CA VAL A 583 61.80 45.28 98.37
C VAL A 583 61.94 46.80 98.38
N ALA A 584 61.29 47.48 97.44
CA ALA A 584 61.24 48.93 97.33
C ALA A 584 59.78 49.45 97.39
N ASP A 585 59.30 49.72 98.60
CA ASP A 585 57.89 50.10 98.85
C ASP A 585 57.64 51.62 98.99
N GLY A 586 58.71 52.44 99.05
CA GLY A 586 58.60 53.90 99.14
C GLY A 586 58.57 54.57 97.76
N THR A 587 57.93 55.74 97.65
CA THR A 587 57.98 56.57 96.44
C THR A 587 59.44 56.92 96.08
N SER A 588 59.84 56.62 94.85
CA SER A 588 61.20 56.77 94.31
C SER A 588 62.30 56.05 95.10
N ALA A 589 61.94 55.03 95.90
CA ALA A 589 62.89 54.25 96.66
C ALA A 589 63.73 53.34 95.76
N ALA A 590 64.97 53.06 96.15
CA ALA A 590 65.84 52.14 95.43
C ALA A 590 66.44 51.09 96.38
N ALA A 591 66.22 49.80 96.10
CA ALA A 591 66.80 48.66 96.81
C ALA A 591 67.70 47.88 95.84
N PHE A 592 68.99 47.75 96.16
CA PHE A 592 69.97 47.03 95.34
C PHE A 592 70.66 45.93 96.17
N GLY A 593 70.44 44.66 95.83
CA GLY A 593 71.05 43.50 96.49
C GLY A 593 70.07 42.39 96.86
N PHE A 594 70.58 41.25 97.31
CA PHE A 594 69.75 40.13 97.80
C PHE A 594 69.11 40.50 99.15
N GLY A 595 67.77 40.45 99.24
CA GLY A 595 67.01 40.78 100.45
C GLY A 595 67.18 42.23 100.95
N ALA A 596 67.49 43.14 100.02
CA ALA A 596 67.77 44.56 100.28
C ALA A 596 66.52 45.41 100.50
#